data_AF-A0A1W1VHB8-F1
#
_entry.id   AF-A0A1W1VHB8-F1
#
_cell.length_a   1.000
_cell.length_b   1.000
_cell.length_c   1.000
_cell.angle_alpha   90.00
_cell.angle_beta   90.00
_cell.angle_gamma   90.00
#
_symmetry.space_group_name_H-M   'P 1'
#
loop_
_entity.id
_entity.type
_entity.pdbx_description
1 polymer ?
#
loop_
_entity_poly.entity_id
_entity_poly.type
_entity_poly.pdbx_seq_one_letter_code
_entity_poly.pdbx_strand_id
1 'polypeptide(L)'
;MLIIFDLDGTIIESGEGIVRSFEYTLDKMGLEVPSAKELEKYIGPPLDDTFKNSLKFNEEEAERALSYYRGFYSDELSNQMQHLW
;
A
#
# COMPACT_ATOMS: atom_id res chain seq x y z
N MET A 1 -15.90 -4.21 7.08
CA MET A 1 -15.44 -3.42 8.24
C MET A 1 -15.04 -2.05 7.71
N LEU A 2 -15.83 -1.02 7.99
CA LEU A 2 -15.57 0.34 7.53
C LEU A 2 -14.61 0.98 8.53
N ILE A 3 -13.40 1.32 8.08
CA ILE A 3 -12.42 2.04 8.90
C ILE A 3 -12.56 3.52 8.55
N ILE A 4 -12.96 4.33 9.53
CA ILE A 4 -12.91 5.80 9.47
C ILE A 4 -11.91 6.20 10.56
N PHE A 5 -10.84 6.89 10.19
CA PHE A 5 -9.90 7.52 11.14
C PHE A 5 -9.81 9.03 10.89
N ASP A 6 -9.41 9.71 11.96
CA ASP A 6 -9.40 11.15 12.22
C ASP A 6 -8.65 11.99 11.15
N LEU A 7 -9.15 13.18 10.85
CA LEU A 7 -9.07 13.80 9.50
C LEU A 7 -7.98 14.89 9.30
N ASP A 8 -7.21 15.32 10.32
CA ASP A 8 -6.41 16.56 10.18
C ASP A 8 -4.89 16.41 9.89
N GLY A 9 -4.37 15.20 9.64
CA GLY A 9 -2.96 15.06 9.21
C GLY A 9 -2.52 13.64 8.82
N THR A 10 -3.08 12.63 9.46
CA THR A 10 -2.70 11.22 9.24
C THR A 10 -3.14 10.66 7.89
N ILE A 11 -4.23 11.18 7.30
CA ILE A 11 -4.74 10.67 6.01
C ILE A 11 -3.91 11.16 4.83
N ILE A 12 -3.41 12.41 4.86
CA ILE A 12 -2.62 12.97 3.75
C ILE A 12 -1.26 12.26 3.67
N GLU A 13 -0.61 11.97 4.80
CA GLU A 13 0.63 11.17 4.83
C GLU A 13 0.40 9.68 4.54
N SER A 14 -0.78 9.13 4.89
CA SER A 14 -1.11 7.75 4.54
C SER A 14 -1.19 7.52 3.04
N GLY A 15 -1.59 8.53 2.25
CA GLY A 15 -1.64 8.43 0.79
C GLY A 15 -0.27 8.15 0.19
N GLU A 16 0.75 8.91 0.57
CA GLU A 16 2.13 8.69 0.10
C GLU A 16 2.69 7.36 0.59
N GLY A 17 2.48 7.00 1.86
CA GLY A 17 2.90 5.72 2.41
C GLY A 17 2.27 4.52 1.69
N ILE A 18 0.99 4.63 1.34
CA ILE A 18 0.27 3.61 0.55
C ILE A 18 0.86 3.49 -0.86
N VAL A 19 1.07 4.62 -1.56
CA VAL A 19 1.64 4.62 -2.91
C VAL A 19 3.03 4.00 -2.90
N ARG A 20 3.93 4.41 -2.00
CA ARG A 20 5.28 3.81 -1.87
C ARG A 20 5.23 2.33 -1.55
N SER A 21 4.26 1.90 -0.74
CA SER A 21 4.06 0.48 -0.43
C SER A 21 3.64 -0.33 -1.67
N PHE A 22 2.80 0.23 -2.54
CA PHE A 22 2.48 -0.38 -3.83
C PHE A 22 3.70 -0.42 -4.76
N GLU A 23 4.43 0.68 -4.89
CA GLU A 23 5.66 0.75 -5.70
C GLU A 23 6.67 -0.32 -5.27
N TYR A 24 6.97 -0.38 -3.97
CA TYR A 24 7.86 -1.38 -3.40
C TYR A 24 7.36 -2.81 -3.66
N THR A 25 6.07 -3.05 -3.46
CA THR A 25 5.48 -4.38 -3.65
C THR A 25 5.60 -4.84 -5.10
N LEU A 26 5.25 -3.98 -6.06
CA LEU A 26 5.31 -4.30 -7.49
C LEU A 26 6.75 -4.51 -7.95
N ASP A 27 7.69 -3.69 -7.48
CA ASP A 27 9.13 -3.87 -7.72
C ASP A 27 9.64 -5.23 -7.18
N LYS A 28 9.28 -5.60 -5.95
CA LYS A 28 9.65 -6.90 -5.36
C LYS A 28 9.01 -8.09 -6.06
N MET A 29 7.84 -7.90 -6.66
CA MET A 29 7.18 -8.90 -7.50
C MET A 29 7.78 -8.96 -8.92
N GLY A 30 8.72 -8.07 -9.27
CA GLY A 30 9.36 -8.01 -10.59
C GLY A 30 8.43 -7.49 -11.68
N LEU A 31 7.45 -6.66 -11.31
CA LEU A 31 6.44 -6.11 -12.21
C LEU A 31 6.77 -4.66 -12.58
N GLU A 32 6.20 -4.20 -13.69
CA GLU A 32 6.24 -2.78 -14.03
C GLU A 32 5.50 -1.98 -12.95
N VAL A 33 6.13 -0.89 -12.50
CA VAL A 33 5.57 0.00 -11.49
C VAL A 33 4.84 1.15 -12.20
N PRO A 34 3.51 1.26 -12.09
CA PRO A 34 2.74 2.36 -12.64
C PRO A 34 3.11 3.70 -12.02
N SER A 35 2.65 4.79 -12.62
CA SER A 35 2.82 6.10 -12.02
C SER A 35 2.09 6.22 -10.67
N ALA A 36 2.61 7.04 -9.75
CA ALA A 36 1.97 7.30 -8.45
C ALA A 36 0.47 7.64 -8.57
N LYS A 37 0.11 8.47 -9.56
CA LYS A 37 -1.28 8.85 -9.85
C LYS A 37 -2.18 7.68 -10.26
N GLU A 38 -1.60 6.66 -10.89
CA GLU A 38 -2.34 5.43 -11.20
C GLU A 38 -2.51 4.56 -9.97
N LEU A 39 -1.49 4.50 -9.11
CA LEU A 39 -1.52 3.77 -7.86
C LEU A 39 -2.50 4.37 -6.84
N GLU A 40 -2.71 5.69 -6.86
CA GLU A 40 -3.74 6.37 -6.06
C GLU A 40 -5.15 5.78 -6.27
N LYS A 41 -5.44 5.22 -7.45
CA LYS A 41 -6.74 4.59 -7.75
C LYS A 41 -6.99 3.32 -6.93
N TYR A 42 -5.94 2.75 -6.35
CA TYR A 42 -6.01 1.57 -5.51
C TYR A 42 -6.20 1.89 -4.02
N ILE A 43 -6.26 3.18 -3.66
CA ILE A 43 -6.56 3.63 -2.30
C ILE A 43 -8.08 3.53 -2.07
N GLY A 44 -8.47 2.80 -1.02
CA GLY A 44 -9.87 2.69 -0.58
C GLY A 44 -10.41 1.25 -0.59
N PRO A 45 -10.29 0.48 -1.68
CA PRO A 45 -10.67 -0.93 -1.69
C PRO A 45 -9.81 -1.76 -0.71
N PRO A 46 -10.31 -2.91 -0.24
CA PRO A 46 -9.50 -3.88 0.48
C PRO A 46 -8.27 -4.30 -0.33
N LEU A 47 -7.11 -4.44 0.30
CA LEU A 47 -5.85 -4.74 -0.39
C LEU A 47 -5.87 -6.11 -1.10
N ASP A 48 -6.51 -7.11 -0.50
CA ASP A 48 -6.69 -8.43 -1.11
C ASP A 48 -7.52 -8.34 -2.38
N ASP A 49 -8.61 -7.58 -2.35
CA ASP A 49 -9.43 -7.28 -3.53
C ASP A 49 -8.62 -6.53 -4.59
N THR A 50 -7.80 -5.54 -4.20
CA THR A 50 -6.94 -4.83 -5.15
C THR A 50 -5.96 -5.78 -5.84
N PHE A 51 -5.24 -6.61 -5.10
CA PHE A 51 -4.26 -7.53 -5.69
C PHE A 51 -4.93 -8.57 -6.60
N LYS A 52 -6.03 -9.19 -6.16
CA LYS A 52 -6.71 -10.25 -6.93
C LYS A 52 -7.53 -9.69 -8.09
N ASN A 53 -8.31 -8.64 -7.86
CA ASN A 53 -9.29 -8.16 -8.83
C ASN A 53 -8.76 -7.05 -9.73
N SER A 54 -7.96 -6.12 -9.20
CA SER A 54 -7.41 -5.01 -9.99
C SER A 54 -6.10 -5.36 -10.67
N LEU A 55 -5.18 -6.00 -9.94
CA LEU A 55 -3.86 -6.40 -10.44
C LEU A 55 -3.82 -7.84 -10.99
N LYS A 56 -4.94 -8.57 -10.89
CA LYS A 56 -5.14 -9.91 -11.47
C LYS A 56 -4.18 -10.98 -10.96
N PHE A 57 -3.69 -10.84 -9.74
CA PHE A 57 -2.86 -11.85 -9.09
C PHE A 57 -3.66 -13.09 -8.76
N ASN A 58 -3.03 -14.25 -8.88
CA ASN A 58 -3.55 -15.48 -8.31
C ASN A 58 -3.41 -15.47 -6.77
N GLU A 59 -3.92 -16.50 -6.09
CA GLU A 59 -3.93 -16.56 -4.62
C GLU A 59 -2.51 -16.44 -4.02
N GLU A 60 -1.55 -17.20 -4.55
CA GLU A 60 -0.17 -17.21 -4.05
C GLU A 60 0.54 -15.87 -4.29
N GLU A 61 0.33 -15.28 -5.48
CA GLU A 61 0.87 -13.96 -5.81
C GLU A 61 0.28 -12.87 -4.91
N ALA A 62 -1.03 -12.92 -4.65
CA ALA A 62 -1.71 -11.97 -3.78
C ALA A 62 -1.23 -12.07 -2.33
N GLU A 63 -1.04 -13.28 -1.80
CA GLU A 63 -0.49 -13.49 -0.46
C GLU A 63 0.95 -12.94 -0.33
N ARG A 64 1.79 -13.21 -1.33
CA ARG A 64 3.17 -12.66 -1.38
C ARG A 64 3.17 -11.13 -1.46
N ALA A 65 2.33 -10.57 -2.32
CA ALA A 65 2.20 -9.12 -2.48
C ALA A 65 1.71 -8.46 -1.19
N LEU A 66 0.71 -9.04 -0.52
CA LEU A 66 0.23 -8.58 0.79
C LEU A 66 1.32 -8.60 1.84
N SER A 67 2.17 -9.63 1.85
CA SER A 67 3.30 -9.73 2.78
C SER A 67 4.31 -8.59 2.56
N TYR A 68 4.74 -8.35 1.32
CA TYR A 68 5.66 -7.26 1.00
C TYR A 68 5.07 -5.89 1.32
N TYR A 69 3.82 -5.67 0.93
CA TYR A 69 3.11 -4.41 1.17
C TYR A 69 3.06 -4.09 2.66
N ARG A 70 2.60 -5.04 3.48
CA ARG A 70 2.41 -4.81 4.93
C ARG A 70 3.74 -4.64 5.65
N GLY A 71 4.77 -5.38 5.25
CA GLY A 71 6.11 -5.22 5.80
C GLY A 71 6.65 -3.81 5.56
N PHE A 72 6.63 -3.36 4.31
CA PHE A 72 7.11 -2.03 3.95
C PHE A 72 6.28 -0.91 4.59
N TYR A 73 4.95 -1.01 4.57
CA TYR A 73 4.08 0.00 5.18
C TYR A 73 4.33 0.13 6.69
N SER A 74 4.56 -1.00 7.39
CA SER A 74 4.89 -0.99 8.83
C SER A 74 6.25 -0.33 9.09
N ASP A 75 7.24 -0.59 8.24
CA ASP A 75 8.57 0.00 8.37
C ASP A 75 8.51 1.51 8.10
N GLU A 76 7.78 1.94 7.08
CA GLU A 76 7.61 3.36 6.74
C GLU A 76 6.91 4.13 7.87
N LEU A 77 5.83 3.57 8.44
CA LEU A 77 5.17 4.15 9.61
C LEU A 77 6.12 4.25 10.80
N SER A 78 6.92 3.21 11.05
CA SER A 78 7.88 3.20 12.15
C SER A 78 8.94 4.29 11.99
N ASN A 79 9.47 4.47 10.77
CA ASN A 79 10.43 5.53 10.45
C ASN A 79 9.82 6.92 10.62
N GLN A 80 8.60 7.14 10.13
CA GLN A 80 7.90 8.42 10.31
C GLN A 80 7.71 8.76 11.79
N MET A 81 7.30 7.78 12.60
CA MET A 81 7.13 7.99 14.05
C MET A 81 8.45 8.29 14.78
N GLN A 82 9.59 7.78 14.32
CA GLN A 82 10.90 8.09 14.91
C GLN A 82 11.36 9.53 14.66
N HIS A 83 10.87 10.19 13.61
CA HIS A 83 11.22 11.56 13.27
C HIS A 83 10.32 12.62 13.96
N LEU A 84 9.31 12.17 14.72
CA LEU A 84 8.35 13.03 15.41
C LEU A 84 8.70 13.30 16.90
N TRP A 85 9.85 12.81 17.40
CA TRP A 85 10.30 12.97 18.79
C TRP A 85 11.74 13.46 18.90
#